data_AF-A0A7S3RVD6-F1
#
_entry.id   AF-A0A7S3RVD6-F1
#
_cell.length_a   1.000
_cell.length_b   1.000
_cell.length_c   1.000
_cell.angle_alpha   90.00
_cell.angle_beta   90.00
_cell.angle_gamma   90.00
#
_symmetry.space_group_name_H-M   'P 1'
#
loop_
_entity.id
_entity.type
_entity.pdbx_description
1 polymer ?
#
loop_
_entity_poly.entity_id
_entity_poly.type
_entity_poly.pdbx_seq_one_letter_code
_entity_poly.pdbx_strand_id
1 'polypeptide(L)'
;LMFANRLKHSDGERCYERHAAYQMRWDLDALGIPDGGLSSLLSAAAPNGGPLALLGAGAGDPDSGVAAPQLRVYSASGEMIRGWPWLHGRCVGLGWSGRHELVAVLESGHALVWSMHGARLAEFGLGAACEAHGLLSAEVLPDALLLLGKDCRCYALHALGSEAE
;
A
#
# COMPACT_ATOMS: atom_id res chain seq x y z
N LEU A 1 -33.35 6.56 -8.99
CA LEU A 1 -34.09 6.41 -7.71
C LEU A 1 -33.16 6.86 -6.58
N MET A 2 -33.50 7.96 -5.91
CA MET A 2 -32.77 8.44 -4.73
C MET A 2 -33.18 7.62 -3.50
N PHE A 3 -32.26 6.84 -2.95
CA PHE A 3 -32.47 6.19 -1.65
C PHE A 3 -31.94 7.10 -0.55
N ALA A 4 -32.84 7.85 0.09
CA ALA A 4 -32.53 8.67 1.26
C ALA A 4 -32.36 7.76 2.49
N ASN A 5 -31.11 7.46 2.86
CA ASN A 5 -30.77 6.82 4.13
C ASN A 5 -30.86 7.87 5.26
N ARG A 6 -32.07 8.13 5.75
CA ARG A 6 -32.34 9.08 6.84
C ARG A 6 -32.44 8.31 8.16
N LEU A 7 -31.37 8.30 8.95
CA LEU A 7 -31.39 7.78 10.32
C LEU A 7 -32.15 8.76 11.22
N LYS A 8 -33.24 8.31 11.85
CA LYS A 8 -33.99 9.09 12.84
C LYS A 8 -33.41 8.81 14.23
N HIS A 9 -32.95 9.84 14.93
CA HIS A 9 -32.76 9.79 16.39
C HIS A 9 -34.07 10.26 17.07
N SER A 10 -34.38 9.68 18.22
CA SER A 10 -35.61 9.89 19.00
C SER A 10 -35.66 11.20 19.80
N ASP A 11 -35.00 12.27 19.36
CA ASP A 11 -35.13 13.58 20.03
C ASP A 11 -35.03 14.76 19.05
N GLY A 12 -36.05 15.61 19.09
CA GLY A 12 -36.29 16.88 18.39
C GLY A 12 -35.36 17.36 17.27
N GLU A 13 -35.95 17.49 16.07
CA GLU A 13 -35.66 18.49 15.02
C GLU A 13 -34.28 18.59 14.33
N ARG A 14 -33.34 17.66 14.54
CA ARG A 14 -32.10 17.62 13.74
C ARG A 14 -32.11 16.46 12.74
N CYS A 15 -32.28 16.78 11.47
CA CYS A 15 -32.07 15.84 10.37
C CYS A 15 -30.61 15.90 9.92
N TYR A 16 -29.86 14.83 10.13
CA TYR A 16 -28.55 14.67 9.49
C TYR A 16 -28.75 14.02 8.13
N GLU A 17 -28.33 14.70 7.07
CA GLU A 17 -28.21 14.11 5.74
C GLU A 17 -26.75 13.73 5.51
N ARG A 18 -26.49 12.43 5.29
CA ARG A 18 -25.16 11.97 4.89
C ARG A 18 -25.08 12.01 3.37
N HIS A 19 -24.51 13.07 2.82
CA HIS A 19 -24.16 13.13 1.41
C HIS A 19 -23.05 12.13 1.12
N ALA A 20 -23.21 11.31 0.08
CA ALA A 20 -22.11 10.51 -0.43
C ALA A 20 -21.04 11.46 -0.97
N ALA A 21 -19.85 11.48 -0.35
CA ALA A 21 -18.77 12.38 -0.72
C ALA A 21 -18.23 12.09 -2.13
N TYR A 22 -18.30 10.83 -2.58
CA TYR A 22 -17.96 10.42 -3.93
C TYR A 22 -18.61 9.07 -4.27
N GLN A 23 -18.74 8.79 -5.57
CA GLN A 23 -19.15 7.49 -6.06
C GLN A 23 -17.91 6.62 -6.20
N MET A 24 -17.88 5.47 -5.52
CA MET A 24 -16.81 4.48 -5.66
C MET A 24 -16.92 3.80 -7.03
N ARG A 25 -15.84 3.82 -7.81
CA ARG A 25 -15.78 3.28 -9.18
C ARG A 25 -14.81 2.09 -9.28
N TRP A 26 -14.70 1.32 -8.21
CA TRP A 26 -13.87 0.12 -8.19
C TRP A 26 -14.48 -0.95 -9.10
N ASP A 27 -13.93 -1.06 -10.30
CA ASP A 27 -14.22 -2.12 -11.26
C ASP A 27 -13.01 -3.06 -11.27
N LEU A 28 -13.13 -4.21 -10.60
CA LEU A 28 -12.02 -5.13 -10.37
C LEU A 28 -11.44 -5.67 -11.69
N ASP A 29 -12.29 -5.85 -12.70
CA ASP A 29 -11.89 -6.30 -14.03
C ASP A 29 -11.12 -5.18 -14.75
N ALA A 30 -11.63 -3.95 -14.69
CA ALA A 30 -10.94 -2.78 -15.27
C ALA A 30 -9.62 -2.45 -14.57
N LEU A 31 -9.48 -2.82 -13.29
CA LEU A 31 -8.26 -2.66 -12.50
C LEU A 31 -7.21 -3.73 -12.83
N GLY A 32 -7.55 -4.70 -13.69
CA GLY A 32 -6.68 -5.79 -14.10
C GLY A 32 -6.31 -6.70 -12.93
N ILE A 33 -7.25 -6.89 -12.00
CA ILE A 33 -7.10 -7.83 -10.88
C ILE A 33 -7.46 -9.21 -11.44
N PRO A 34 -6.54 -10.19 -11.40
CA PRO A 34 -6.81 -11.51 -11.97
C PRO A 34 -7.92 -12.24 -11.19
N ASP A 35 -8.49 -13.28 -11.78
CA ASP A 35 -9.62 -14.06 -11.22
C ASP A 35 -9.37 -14.63 -9.81
N GLY A 36 -8.12 -14.67 -9.36
CA GLY A 36 -7.74 -14.98 -7.98
C GLY A 36 -8.13 -13.92 -6.94
N GLY A 37 -8.63 -12.76 -7.37
CA GLY A 37 -9.08 -11.68 -6.51
C GLY A 37 -7.94 -10.95 -5.80
N LEU A 38 -8.27 -10.23 -4.72
CA LEU A 38 -7.33 -9.40 -3.96
C LEU A 38 -6.19 -10.18 -3.28
N SER A 39 -6.36 -11.49 -3.05
CA SER A 39 -5.31 -12.33 -2.44
C SER A 39 -4.08 -12.50 -3.32
N SER A 40 -4.23 -12.28 -4.62
CA SER A 40 -3.14 -12.28 -5.60
C SER A 40 -2.41 -10.93 -5.69
N LEU A 41 -2.73 -9.96 -4.83
CA LEU A 41 -2.16 -8.62 -4.83
C LEU A 41 -1.60 -8.24 -3.46
N LEU A 42 -0.50 -7.51 -3.47
CA LEU A 42 -0.11 -6.64 -2.37
C LEU A 42 -0.90 -5.34 -2.51
N SER A 43 -1.56 -4.91 -1.44
CA SER A 43 -2.35 -3.69 -1.41
C SER A 43 -2.05 -2.86 -0.17
N ALA A 44 -2.13 -1.55 -0.33
CA ALA A 44 -1.84 -0.60 0.74
C ALA A 44 -2.68 0.66 0.60
N ALA A 45 -3.48 0.98 1.61
CA ALA A 45 -4.21 2.24 1.68
C ALA A 45 -3.40 3.27 2.47
N ALA A 46 -3.28 4.48 1.93
CA ALA A 46 -2.66 5.58 2.65
C ALA A 46 -3.53 6.00 3.85
N PRO A 47 -2.93 6.57 4.91
CA PRO A 47 -3.67 7.07 6.05
C PRO A 47 -4.78 8.05 5.66
N ASN A 48 -5.77 8.21 6.55
CA ASN A 48 -6.81 9.26 6.46
C ASN A 48 -7.64 9.28 5.17
N GLY A 49 -7.82 8.13 4.51
CA GLY A 49 -8.59 8.04 3.27
C GLY A 49 -7.82 8.53 2.04
N GLY A 50 -6.48 8.48 2.08
CA GLY A 50 -5.62 8.79 0.96
C GLY A 50 -5.62 7.71 -0.13
N PRO A 51 -4.64 7.76 -1.05
CA PRO A 51 -4.58 6.84 -2.19
C PRO A 51 -4.36 5.37 -1.81
N LEU A 52 -4.78 4.47 -2.69
CA LEU A 52 -4.56 3.02 -2.61
C LEU A 52 -3.48 2.59 -3.60
N ALA A 53 -2.44 1.91 -3.13
CA ALA A 53 -1.44 1.27 -3.99
C ALA A 53 -1.74 -0.22 -4.16
N LEU A 54 -1.53 -0.73 -5.38
CA LEU A 54 -1.70 -2.13 -5.76
C LEU A 54 -0.48 -2.63 -6.53
N LEU A 55 -0.03 -3.84 -6.20
CA LEU A 55 1.06 -4.55 -6.88
C LEU A 55 0.73 -6.05 -6.93
N GLY A 56 1.09 -6.73 -8.02
CA GLY A 56 0.94 -8.19 -8.11
C GLY A 56 1.68 -8.91 -6.98
N ALA A 57 1.04 -9.89 -6.34
CA ALA A 57 1.73 -10.81 -5.45
C ALA A 57 2.78 -11.58 -6.26
N GLY A 58 4.02 -11.64 -5.74
CA GLY A 58 5.15 -12.18 -6.51
C GLY A 58 5.70 -11.22 -7.55
N ALA A 59 5.34 -9.92 -7.54
CA ALA A 59 6.00 -8.94 -8.40
C ALA A 59 7.52 -8.93 -8.17
N GLY A 60 8.28 -9.19 -9.24
CA GLY A 60 9.74 -9.31 -9.20
C GLY A 60 10.25 -10.72 -8.85
N ASP A 61 9.36 -11.70 -8.68
CA ASP A 61 9.68 -13.11 -8.54
C ASP A 61 9.75 -13.77 -9.93
N PRO A 62 10.90 -14.31 -10.37
CA PRO A 62 11.05 -14.94 -11.68
C PRO A 62 10.15 -16.17 -11.86
N ASP A 63 9.77 -16.86 -10.76
CA ASP A 63 8.97 -18.08 -10.81
C ASP A 63 7.45 -17.80 -10.81
N SER A 64 7.05 -16.55 -10.54
CA SER A 64 5.63 -16.16 -10.47
C SER A 64 4.90 -16.22 -11.82
N GLY A 65 5.65 -16.25 -12.93
CA GLY A 65 5.07 -16.19 -14.28
C GLY A 65 4.35 -14.86 -14.60
N VAL A 66 4.41 -13.87 -13.71
CA VAL A 66 3.79 -12.56 -13.90
C VAL A 66 4.63 -11.75 -14.88
N ALA A 67 4.19 -11.70 -16.14
CA ALA A 67 4.83 -10.89 -17.16
C ALA A 67 4.68 -9.39 -16.80
N ALA A 68 5.82 -8.72 -16.56
CA ALA A 68 5.92 -7.28 -16.33
C ALA A 68 4.94 -6.74 -15.25
N PRO A 69 5.15 -7.06 -13.96
CA PRO A 69 4.31 -6.53 -12.89
C PRO A 69 4.32 -4.99 -12.91
N GLN A 70 3.20 -4.37 -12.53
CA GLN A 70 3.04 -2.92 -12.50
C GLN A 70 2.61 -2.48 -11.10
N LEU A 71 3.29 -1.47 -10.55
CA LEU A 71 2.85 -0.78 -9.34
C LEU A 71 1.86 0.31 -9.76
N ARG A 72 0.65 0.28 -9.19
CA ARG A 72 -0.44 1.19 -9.53
C ARG A 72 -0.91 1.91 -8.28
N VAL A 73 -1.15 3.21 -8.39
CA VAL A 73 -1.68 4.07 -7.33
C VAL A 73 -3.01 4.64 -7.79
N TYR A 74 -4.05 4.43 -7.00
CA TYR A 74 -5.41 4.87 -7.22
C TYR A 74 -5.79 5.88 -6.16
N SER A 75 -6.70 6.78 -6.50
CA SER A 75 -7.39 7.60 -5.51
C SER A 75 -8.39 6.75 -4.72
N ALA A 76 -8.88 7.28 -3.60
CA ALA A 76 -9.89 6.61 -2.78
C ALA A 76 -11.23 6.38 -3.52
N SER A 77 -11.48 7.08 -4.63
CA SER A 77 -12.65 6.90 -5.49
C SER A 77 -12.47 5.81 -6.57
N GLY A 78 -11.27 5.26 -6.72
CA GLY A 78 -10.94 4.22 -7.70
C GLY A 78 -10.36 4.72 -9.03
N GLU A 79 -10.09 6.03 -9.16
CA GLU A 79 -9.41 6.57 -10.35
C GLU A 79 -7.89 6.35 -10.25
N MET A 80 -7.28 5.83 -11.32
CA MET A 80 -5.82 5.65 -11.36
C MET A 80 -5.12 7.00 -11.37
N ILE A 81 -4.35 7.28 -10.32
CA ILE A 81 -3.49 8.46 -10.25
C ILE A 81 -2.27 8.21 -11.13
N ARG A 82 -1.57 7.09 -10.93
CA ARG A 82 -0.38 6.70 -11.69
C ARG A 82 -0.16 5.19 -11.69
N GLY A 83 0.53 4.69 -12.70
CA GLY A 83 1.06 3.33 -12.71
C GLY A 83 2.38 3.28 -13.45
N TRP A 84 3.31 2.45 -12.97
CA TRP A 84 4.62 2.29 -13.58
C TRP A 84 5.11 0.84 -13.48
N PRO A 85 5.95 0.37 -14.44
CA PRO A 85 6.50 -0.97 -14.40
C PRO A 85 7.29 -1.22 -13.11
N TRP A 86 7.10 -2.40 -12.54
CA TRP A 86 7.90 -2.89 -11.43
C TRP A 86 9.11 -3.63 -11.98
N LEU A 87 10.27 -2.99 -11.87
CA LEU A 87 11.56 -3.49 -12.39
C LEU A 87 12.50 -3.95 -11.27
N HIS A 88 11.97 -4.09 -10.05
CA HIS A 88 12.73 -4.48 -8.87
C HIS A 88 12.49 -5.94 -8.54
N GLY A 89 13.29 -6.49 -7.62
CA GLY A 89 13.12 -7.86 -7.14
C GLY A 89 11.81 -8.07 -6.39
N ARG A 90 11.66 -9.29 -5.84
CA ARG A 90 10.46 -9.71 -5.12
C ARG A 90 10.10 -8.72 -4.01
N CYS A 91 8.90 -8.15 -4.11
CA CYS A 91 8.32 -7.31 -3.07
C CYS A 91 7.65 -8.17 -2.00
N VAL A 92 7.99 -7.94 -0.72
CA VAL A 92 7.48 -8.72 0.44
C VAL A 92 6.60 -7.91 1.38
N GLY A 93 6.50 -6.60 1.15
CA GLY A 93 5.64 -5.69 1.91
C GLY A 93 5.41 -4.39 1.15
N LEU A 94 4.20 -3.84 1.26
CA LEU A 94 3.79 -2.58 0.64
C LEU A 94 2.98 -1.79 1.66
N GLY A 95 3.24 -0.50 1.79
CA GLY A 95 2.45 0.37 2.66
C GLY A 95 2.78 1.84 2.49
N TRP A 96 2.22 2.66 3.36
CA TRP A 96 2.38 4.11 3.32
C TRP A 96 2.95 4.62 4.63
N SER A 97 3.90 5.56 4.53
CA SER A 97 4.38 6.30 5.70
C SER A 97 3.34 7.32 6.17
N GLY A 98 3.51 7.85 7.38
CA GLY A 98 2.70 8.96 7.91
C GLY A 98 2.79 10.24 7.07
N ARG A 99 3.82 10.35 6.22
CA ARG A 99 4.02 11.45 5.26
C ARG A 99 3.36 11.21 3.90
N HIS A 100 2.55 10.16 3.77
CA HIS A 100 1.89 9.75 2.52
C HIS A 100 2.90 9.38 1.41
N GLU A 101 4.02 8.79 1.80
CA GLU A 101 4.99 8.23 0.88
C GLU A 101 4.76 6.72 0.77
N LEU A 102 4.75 6.21 -0.46
CA LEU A 102 4.58 4.80 -0.73
C LEU A 102 5.91 4.08 -0.48
N VAL A 103 5.90 3.10 0.41
CA VAL A 103 7.06 2.29 0.76
C VAL A 103 6.84 0.86 0.29
N ALA A 104 7.80 0.33 -0.46
CA ALA A 104 7.86 -1.08 -0.80
C ALA A 104 9.11 -1.71 -0.21
N VAL A 105 8.95 -2.85 0.45
CA VAL A 105 10.03 -3.60 1.07
C VAL A 105 10.37 -4.80 0.18
N LEU A 106 11.63 -4.90 -0.21
CA LEU A 106 12.16 -5.96 -1.04
C LEU A 106 12.65 -7.13 -0.18
N GLU A 107 12.53 -8.33 -0.75
CA GLU A 107 13.11 -9.55 -0.18
C GLU A 107 14.62 -9.43 0.08
N SER A 108 15.34 -8.62 -0.71
CA SER A 108 16.78 -8.35 -0.56
C SER A 108 17.14 -7.49 0.66
N GLY A 109 16.17 -7.12 1.50
CA GLY A 109 16.42 -6.27 2.66
C GLY A 109 16.60 -4.79 2.32
N HIS A 110 16.08 -4.33 1.18
CA HIS A 110 16.06 -2.92 0.80
C HIS A 110 14.63 -2.39 0.82
N ALA A 111 14.46 -1.11 1.15
CA ALA A 111 13.20 -0.39 1.04
C ALA A 111 13.28 0.69 -0.04
N LEU A 112 12.22 0.80 -0.82
CA LEU A 112 12.05 1.76 -1.89
C LEU A 112 10.91 2.71 -1.52
N VAL A 113 11.12 4.02 -1.69
CA VAL A 113 10.15 5.05 -1.33
C VAL A 113 9.78 5.88 -2.54
N TRP A 114 8.49 6.09 -2.77
CA TRP A 114 7.97 6.94 -3.83
C TRP A 114 6.91 7.91 -3.33
N SER A 115 6.75 9.01 -4.07
CA SER A 115 5.53 9.82 -3.98
C SER A 115 4.36 9.10 -4.63
N MET A 116 3.13 9.50 -4.29
CA MET A 116 1.91 9.02 -4.95
C MET A 116 1.85 9.27 -6.46
N HIS A 117 2.69 10.19 -6.97
CA HIS A 117 2.80 10.50 -8.40
C HIS A 117 3.91 9.71 -9.12
N GLY A 118 4.55 8.75 -8.45
CA GLY A 118 5.54 7.86 -9.05
C GLY A 118 6.97 8.40 -9.07
N ALA A 119 7.24 9.57 -8.50
CA ALA A 119 8.62 10.04 -8.32
C ALA A 119 9.30 9.23 -7.21
N ARG A 120 10.47 8.64 -7.50
CA ARG A 120 11.32 7.96 -6.51
C ARG A 120 11.89 8.99 -5.54
N LEU A 121 11.64 8.80 -4.25
CA LEU A 121 12.08 9.71 -3.19
C LEU A 121 13.34 9.21 -2.48
N ALA A 122 13.40 7.91 -2.19
CA ALA A 122 14.53 7.30 -1.49
C ALA A 122 14.65 5.81 -1.78
N GLU A 123 15.83 5.28 -1.47
CA GLU A 123 16.14 3.86 -1.42
C GLU A 123 17.18 3.65 -0.32
N PHE A 124 16.96 2.66 0.55
CA PHE A 124 17.86 2.39 1.68
C PHE A 124 17.82 0.92 2.09
N GLY A 125 18.91 0.45 2.69
CA GLY A 125 19.03 -0.88 3.29
C GLY A 125 18.34 -0.95 4.67
N LEU A 126 17.77 -2.10 4.99
CA LEU A 126 17.06 -2.38 6.26
C LEU A 126 17.99 -2.96 7.33
N GLY A 127 19.29 -3.01 7.06
CA GLY A 127 20.34 -3.46 7.96
C GLY A 127 20.98 -4.77 7.51
N ALA A 128 22.22 -4.98 7.93
CA ALA A 128 23.07 -6.05 7.46
C ALA A 128 22.48 -7.46 7.64
N ALA A 129 21.72 -7.71 8.72
CA ALA A 129 21.07 -9.00 8.94
C ALA A 129 19.95 -9.27 7.92
N CYS A 130 19.15 -8.25 7.61
CA CYS A 130 18.06 -8.35 6.62
C CYS A 130 18.63 -8.53 5.20
N GLU A 131 19.72 -7.85 4.87
CA GLU A 131 20.38 -7.98 3.57
C GLU A 131 21.09 -9.32 3.39
N ALA A 132 21.71 -9.85 4.45
CA ALA A 132 22.43 -11.12 4.40
C ALA A 132 21.50 -12.34 4.28
N HIS A 133 20.36 -12.33 4.98
CA HIS A 133 19.44 -13.47 5.03
C HIS A 133 18.21 -13.29 4.14
N GLY A 134 17.89 -12.06 3.78
CA GLY A 134 16.64 -11.71 3.10
C GLY A 134 15.43 -11.74 4.02
N LEU A 135 14.32 -11.21 3.49
CA LEU A 135 13.05 -11.07 4.19
C LEU A 135 12.01 -12.07 3.67
N LEU A 136 11.18 -12.56 4.57
CA LEU A 136 10.02 -13.40 4.25
C LEU A 136 8.78 -12.55 4.02
N SER A 137 8.55 -11.57 4.90
CA SER A 137 7.40 -10.67 4.87
C SER A 137 7.75 -9.36 5.59
N ALA A 138 7.05 -8.29 5.21
CA ALA A 138 7.16 -7.02 5.89
C ALA A 138 5.78 -6.35 6.00
N GLU A 139 5.55 -5.70 7.14
CA GLU A 139 4.42 -4.81 7.37
C GLU A 139 4.94 -3.38 7.51
N VAL A 140 4.36 -2.49 6.70
CA VAL A 140 4.70 -1.07 6.67
C VAL A 140 3.60 -0.33 7.42
N LEU A 141 3.97 0.25 8.55
CA LEU A 141 3.13 1.11 9.36
C LEU A 141 3.49 2.58 9.08
N PRO A 142 2.61 3.55 9.41
CA PRO A 142 2.89 4.96 9.19
C PRO A 142 4.24 5.43 9.75
N ASP A 143 4.60 4.94 10.94
CA ASP A 143 5.81 5.36 11.66
C ASP A 143 6.81 4.23 11.88
N ALA A 144 6.59 3.03 11.34
CA ALA A 144 7.46 1.88 11.59
C ALA A 144 7.43 0.84 10.47
N LEU A 145 8.47 0.01 10.42
CA LEU A 145 8.55 -1.19 9.59
C LEU A 145 8.70 -2.40 10.51
N LEU A 146 7.83 -3.38 10.36
CA LEU A 146 7.95 -4.68 11.01
C LEU A 146 8.39 -5.69 9.95
N LEU A 147 9.51 -6.36 10.18
CA LEU A 147 10.13 -7.25 9.22
C LEU A 147 10.27 -8.65 9.81
N LEU A 148 9.95 -9.67 9.02
CA LEU A 148 10.23 -11.06 9.33
C LEU A 148 11.31 -11.56 8.37
N GLY A 149 12.50 -11.85 8.89
CA GLY A 149 13.61 -12.40 8.13
C GLY A 149 13.42 -13.89 7.82
N LYS A 150 14.11 -14.38 6.78
CA LYS A 150 14.16 -15.82 6.45
C LYS A 150 14.92 -16.67 7.48
N ASP A 151 15.68 -16.00 8.35
CA ASP A 151 16.30 -16.56 9.55
C ASP A 151 15.31 -16.73 10.71
N CYS A 152 14.00 -16.53 10.47
CA CYS A 152 12.92 -16.58 11.46
C CYS A 152 13.09 -15.56 12.59
N ARG A 153 13.79 -14.44 12.34
CA ARG A 153 13.90 -13.33 13.30
C ARG A 153 12.99 -12.18 12.90
N CYS A 154 12.42 -11.52 13.90
CA CYS A 154 11.64 -10.31 13.72
C CYS A 154 12.51 -9.08 13.98
N TYR A 155 12.42 -8.09 13.09
CA TYR A 155 13.10 -6.81 13.21
C TYR A 155 12.04 -5.72 13.19
N ALA A 156 12.21 -4.69 14.03
CA ALA A 156 11.36 -3.52 14.02
C ALA A 156 12.23 -2.29 13.81
N LEU A 157 11.94 -1.52 12.77
CA LEU A 157 12.56 -0.23 12.52
C LEU A 157 11.51 0.84 12.79
N HIS A 158 11.75 1.67 13.79
CA HIS A 158 10.88 2.81 14.05
C HIS A 158 11.46 4.03 13.33
N ALA A 159 10.64 4.67 12.49
CA ALA A 159 10.95 6.00 11.99
C ALA A 159 10.69 6.98 13.14
N LEU A 160 11.73 7.26 13.92
CA LEU A 160 11.73 8.43 14.81
C LEU A 160 11.63 9.67 13.92
N GLY A 161 10.45 10.27 13.87
CA GLY A 161 10.32 11.66 13.44
C GLY A 161 11.08 12.52 14.43
N SER A 162 12.20 13.10 13.97
CA SER A 162 12.89 14.31 14.47
C SER A 162 13.18 14.39 15.96
N GLU A 163 14.48 14.51 16.30
CA GLU A 163 14.88 15.23 17.50
C GLU A 163 14.16 16.58 17.59
N ALA A 164 13.89 16.98 18.83
CA ALA A 164 13.32 18.26 19.19
C ALA A 164 14.18 19.42 18.65
N GLU A 165 13.53 20.41 18.04
CA GLU A 165 14.00 21.80 18.02
C GLU A 165 12.84 22.71 18.46
#